data_AF-A0AAW2JEU4-F1
#
_entry.id   AF-A0AAW2JEU4-F1
#
_cell.length_a   1.000
_cell.length_b   1.000
_cell.length_c   1.000
_cell.angle_alpha   90.00
_cell.angle_beta   90.00
_cell.angle_gamma   90.00
#
_symmetry.space_group_name_H-M   'P 1'
#
loop_
_entity.id
_entity.type
_entity.pdbx_description
1 polymer ?
#
loop_
_entity_poly.entity_id
_entity_poly.type
_entity_poly.pdbx_seq_one_letter_code
_entity_poly.pdbx_strand_id
1 'polypeptide(L)'
;MMNLFELPLSFWGYALETTAKLLNMALSKTVPQTPYEIWHGKPASYNYLTVWGSSAYVKRLVGDKLDSRSSLCRFIKYPKQTAGYYFSDPSEQKSFISRNTVFLEKGFLVDNR
;
A
#
# COMPACT_ATOMS: atom_id res chain seq x y z
N MET A 1 -0.76 13.73 2.04
CA MET A 1 -0.72 12.27 2.25
C MET A 1 -1.10 11.90 3.69
N MET A 2 -0.32 12.25 4.71
CA MET A 2 -0.60 11.80 6.10
C MET A 2 -1.92 12.35 6.69
N ASN A 3 -2.18 13.65 6.53
CA ASN A 3 -3.40 14.30 7.04
C ASN A 3 -4.69 13.73 6.40
N LEU A 4 -4.64 13.40 5.10
CA LEU A 4 -5.79 12.88 4.36
C LEU A 4 -6.31 11.54 4.92
N PHE A 5 -5.42 10.73 5.50
CA PHE A 5 -5.76 9.39 5.99
C PHE A 5 -5.69 9.27 7.52
N GLU A 6 -5.51 10.40 8.22
CA GLU A 6 -5.38 10.48 9.69
C GLU A 6 -4.31 9.51 10.23
N LEU A 7 -3.20 9.37 9.49
CA LEU A 7 -2.10 8.51 9.90
C LEU A 7 -1.10 9.29 10.78
N PRO A 8 -0.54 8.65 11.83
CA PRO A 8 0.44 9.29 12.69
C PRO A 8 1.67 9.76 11.91
N LEU A 9 2.26 10.89 12.34
CA LEU A 9 3.46 11.44 11.72
C LEU A 9 4.62 10.43 11.73
N SER A 10 4.67 9.52 12.71
CA SER A 10 5.68 8.45 12.78
C SER A 10 5.76 7.56 11.53
N PHE A 11 4.72 7.54 10.69
CA PHE A 11 4.70 6.76 9.44
C PHE A 11 5.26 7.51 8.23
N TRP A 12 5.78 8.73 8.41
CA TRP A 12 6.31 9.54 7.30
C TRP A 12 7.39 8.79 6.49
N GLY A 13 8.25 8.02 7.14
CA GLY A 13 9.30 7.25 6.47
C GLY A 13 8.74 6.19 5.52
N TYR A 14 7.62 5.58 5.89
CA TYR A 14 6.92 4.60 5.04
C TYR A 14 6.23 5.25 3.84
N ALA A 15 5.68 6.45 4.03
CA ALA A 15 5.15 7.26 2.94
C ALA A 15 6.25 7.65 1.95
N LEU A 16 7.42 8.04 2.46
CA LEU A 16 8.58 8.40 1.63
C LEU A 16 9.09 7.21 0.82
N GLU A 17 9.25 6.03 1.43
CA GLU A 17 9.65 4.81 0.73
C GLU A 17 8.64 4.42 -0.36
N THR A 18 7.34 4.56 -0.09
CA THR A 18 6.28 4.30 -1.06
C THR A 18 6.34 5.29 -2.23
N THR A 19 6.53 6.57 -1.94
CA THR A 19 6.67 7.63 -2.94
C THR A 19 7.88 7.39 -3.84
N ALA A 20 9.04 7.05 -3.26
CA ALA A 20 10.25 6.74 -4.02
C ALA A 20 10.05 5.54 -4.95
N LYS A 21 9.35 4.50 -4.49
CA LYS A 21 9.03 3.34 -5.31
C LYS A 21 8.12 3.70 -6.49
N LEU A 22 7.07 4.49 -6.26
CA LEU A 22 6.19 4.98 -7.32
C LEU A 22 6.93 5.85 -8.33
N LEU A 23 7.83 6.71 -7.85
CA LEU A 23 8.65 7.58 -8.70
C LEU A 23 9.55 6.77 -9.64
N ASN A 24 10.15 5.69 -9.14
CA ASN A 24 10.98 4.80 -9.96
C ASN A 24 10.17 4.04 -11.04
N MET A 25 8.86 3.94 -10.85
CA MET A 25 7.93 3.31 -11.81
C MET A 25 7.23 4.34 -12.69
N ALA A 26 7.41 5.64 -12.47
CA ALA A 26 6.80 6.68 -13.29
C ALA A 26 7.68 6.99 -14.50
N LEU A 27 7.05 7.28 -15.63
CA LEU A 27 7.77 7.77 -16.80
C LEU A 27 8.31 9.18 -16.54
N SER A 28 9.53 9.41 -16.98
CA SER A 28 10.14 10.74 -17.01
C SER A 28 9.88 11.39 -18.36
N LYS A 29 9.76 12.72 -18.41
CA LYS A 29 9.64 13.46 -19.68
C LYS A 29 10.89 13.32 -20.56
N THR A 30 12.04 13.11 -19.95
CA THR A 30 13.35 13.15 -20.63
C THR A 30 13.75 11.79 -21.21
N VAL A 31 13.24 10.69 -20.66
CA VAL A 31 13.65 9.33 -21.04
C VAL A 31 12.39 8.48 -21.28
N PRO A 32 12.29 7.74 -22.40
CA PRO A 32 11.10 6.98 -22.74
C PRO A 32 10.88 5.73 -21.87
N GLN A 33 11.79 5.44 -20.94
CA GLN A 33 11.75 4.31 -20.02
C GLN A 33 11.74 4.79 -18.57
N THR A 34 11.09 4.03 -17.69
CA THR A 34 11.10 4.27 -16.26
C THR A 34 12.45 3.86 -15.64
N PRO A 35 12.89 4.49 -14.53
CA PRO A 35 14.08 4.02 -13.81
C PRO A 35 14.05 2.53 -13.47
N TYR A 36 12.86 2.01 -13.13
CA TYR A 36 12.64 0.58 -12.89
C TYR A 36 12.96 -0.27 -14.12
N GLU A 37 12.48 0.12 -15.30
CA GLU A 37 12.77 -0.57 -16.57
C GLU A 37 14.25 -0.58 -16.88
N ILE A 38 14.93 0.56 -16.67
CA ILE A 38 16.36 0.69 -16.91
C ILE A 38 17.16 -0.26 -16.00
N TRP A 39 16.79 -0.36 -14.72
CA TRP A 39 17.49 -1.23 -13.77
C TRP A 39 17.17 -2.72 -13.90
N HIS A 40 15.94 -3.06 -14.29
CA HIS A 40 15.48 -4.45 -14.30
C HIS A 40 15.32 -5.05 -15.71
N GLY A 41 15.49 -4.26 -16.77
CA GLY A 41 15.36 -4.68 -18.16
C GLY A 41 13.93 -5.07 -18.57
N LYS A 42 12.91 -4.72 -17.77
CA LYS A 42 11.51 -5.06 -18.03
C LYS A 42 10.54 -4.03 -17.43
N PRO A 43 9.34 -3.85 -18.01
CA PRO A 43 8.32 -2.96 -17.48
C PRO A 43 7.88 -3.35 -16.06
N ALA A 44 7.62 -2.33 -15.25
CA ALA A 44 6.99 -2.51 -13.94
C ALA A 44 5.54 -2.99 -14.11
N SER A 45 5.09 -3.89 -13.24
CA SER A 45 3.66 -4.19 -13.14
C SER A 45 2.99 -3.13 -12.27
N TYR A 46 1.84 -2.61 -12.71
CA TYR A 46 1.06 -1.63 -11.95
C TYR A 46 -0.14 -2.26 -11.21
N ASN A 47 -0.46 -3.53 -11.47
CA ASN A 47 -1.66 -4.21 -10.97
C ASN A 47 -1.71 -4.34 -9.44
N TYR A 48 -0.56 -4.26 -8.79
CA TYR A 48 -0.47 -4.34 -7.32
C TYR A 48 -0.41 -2.96 -6.66
N LEU A 49 -0.38 -1.87 -7.44
CA LEU A 49 -0.37 -0.54 -6.87
C LEU A 49 -1.72 -0.20 -6.24
N THR A 50 -1.62 0.45 -5.09
CA THR A 50 -2.73 0.87 -4.25
C THR A 50 -2.41 2.25 -3.67
N VAL A 51 -3.45 3.01 -3.40
CA VAL A 51 -3.46 4.31 -2.75
C VAL A 51 -2.94 4.12 -1.33
N TRP A 52 -1.79 4.73 -1.05
CA TRP A 52 -1.21 4.76 0.29
C TRP A 52 -2.20 5.34 1.31
N GLY A 53 -2.30 4.72 2.49
CA GLY A 53 -3.22 5.14 3.55
C GLY A 53 -4.65 4.66 3.37
N SER A 54 -4.98 4.02 2.24
CA SER A 54 -6.30 3.44 2.01
C SER A 54 -6.64 2.36 3.06
N SER A 55 -7.93 2.27 3.36
CA SER A 55 -8.47 1.21 4.20
C SER A 55 -8.58 -0.08 3.41
N ALA A 56 -8.22 -1.18 4.05
CA ALA A 56 -8.35 -2.52 3.49
C ALA A 56 -8.85 -3.50 4.55
N TYR A 57 -9.70 -4.43 4.13
CA TYR A 57 -10.01 -5.60 4.93
C TYR A 57 -8.91 -6.63 4.78
N VAL A 58 -8.29 -6.99 5.89
CA VAL A 58 -7.18 -7.96 5.94
C VAL A 58 -7.67 -9.22 6.62
N LYS A 59 -7.51 -10.38 5.97
CA LYS A 59 -7.92 -11.66 6.55
C LYS A 59 -7.14 -11.95 7.83
N ARG A 60 -7.85 -12.21 8.93
CA ARG A 60 -7.27 -12.63 10.20
C ARG A 60 -6.94 -14.12 10.13
N LEU A 61 -5.70 -14.48 10.45
CA LEU A 61 -5.25 -15.87 10.42
C LEU A 61 -5.61 -16.64 11.70
N VAL A 62 -5.91 -15.93 12.79
CA VAL A 62 -6.20 -16.48 14.12
C VAL A 62 -7.59 -16.03 14.55
N GLY A 63 -8.46 -16.96 14.95
CA GLY A 63 -9.80 -16.63 15.46
C GLY A 63 -10.70 -17.86 15.50
N ASP A 64 -11.66 -17.85 16.44
CA ASP A 64 -12.60 -18.94 16.62
C ASP A 64 -13.64 -19.01 15.49
N LYS A 65 -14.45 -20.08 15.46
CA LYS A 65 -15.39 -20.36 14.36
C LYS A 65 -16.37 -19.20 14.10
N LEU A 66 -16.67 -18.40 15.12
CA LEU A 66 -17.64 -17.30 15.13
C LEU A 66 -17.01 -15.90 15.10
N ASP A 67 -15.68 -15.78 15.20
CA ASP A 67 -15.03 -14.47 15.19
C ASP A 67 -15.02 -13.84 13.79
N SER A 68 -14.92 -12.50 13.78
CA SER A 68 -14.71 -11.74 12.55
C SER A 68 -13.47 -12.24 11.81
N ARG A 69 -13.66 -12.70 10.56
CA ARG A 69 -12.59 -13.29 9.74
C ARG A 69 -11.64 -12.26 9.12
N SER A 70 -11.92 -10.97 9.28
CA SER A 70 -11.12 -9.88 8.74
C SER A 70 -11.11 -8.66 9.66
N SER A 71 -9.96 -7.99 9.74
CA SER A 71 -9.82 -6.70 10.43
C SER A 71 -9.72 -5.57 9.41
N LEU A 72 -10.27 -4.40 9.75
CA LEU A 72 -10.09 -3.18 8.96
C LEU A 72 -8.74 -2.55 9.32
N CYS A 73 -7.82 -2.47 8.36
CA CYS A 73 -6.48 -1.93 8.57
C CYS A 73 -6.16 -0.85 7.54
N ARG A 74 -5.12 -0.05 7.82
CA ARG A 74 -4.62 0.98 6.89
C ARG A 74 -3.36 0.50 6.19
N PHE A 75 -3.29 0.65 4.87
CA PHE A 75 -2.09 0.35 4.10
C PHE A 75 -1.01 1.42 4.33
N ILE A 76 0.20 1.00 4.67
CA ILE A 76 1.30 1.92 5.02
C ILE A 76 2.56 1.75 4.16
N LYS A 77 2.83 0.59 3.55
CA LYS A 77 4.08 0.38 2.80
C LYS A 77 4.10 -0.89 1.95
N TYR A 78 4.85 -0.86 0.84
CA TYR A 78 5.21 -2.06 0.10
C TYR A 78 6.42 -2.81 0.74
N PRO A 79 6.32 -4.13 0.98
CA PRO A 79 7.45 -4.95 1.41
C PRO A 79 8.58 -5.02 0.37
N LYS A 80 9.84 -5.14 0.85
CA LYS A 80 11.04 -5.17 0.00
C LYS A 80 11.34 -6.56 -0.58
N GLN A 81 11.11 -7.62 0.19
CA GLN A 81 11.56 -8.98 -0.14
C GLN A 81 10.41 -10.00 -0.28
N THR A 82 9.19 -9.63 0.08
CA THR A 82 8.03 -10.53 0.08
C THR A 82 6.89 -9.90 -0.71
N ALA A 83 6.05 -10.72 -1.33
CA ALA A 83 4.79 -10.22 -1.91
C ALA A 83 3.79 -9.87 -0.79
N GLY A 84 2.94 -8.87 -1.03
CA GLY A 84 1.92 -8.40 -0.10
C GLY A 84 2.08 -6.92 0.21
N TYR A 85 1.50 -6.49 1.33
CA TYR A 85 1.46 -5.10 1.77
C TYR A 85 1.64 -5.03 3.28
N TYR A 86 2.28 -3.96 3.77
CA TYR A 86 2.29 -3.63 5.19
C TYR A 86 1.02 -2.88 5.56
N PHE A 87 0.38 -3.36 6.62
CA PHE A 87 -0.79 -2.74 7.21
C PHE A 87 -0.49 -2.29 8.64
N SER A 88 -1.13 -1.20 9.05
CA SER A 88 -1.24 -0.80 10.45
C SER A 88 -2.64 -1.11 10.94
N ASP A 89 -2.72 -1.84 12.05
CA ASP A 89 -3.97 -1.99 12.80
C ASP A 89 -4.12 -0.81 13.78
N PRO A 90 -5.19 -0.02 13.72
CA PRO A 90 -5.44 1.05 14.68
C PRO A 90 -5.63 0.54 16.12
N SER A 91 -6.11 -0.70 16.28
CA SER A 91 -6.43 -1.28 17.59
C SER A 91 -5.21 -1.87 18.31
N GLU A 92 -4.29 -2.50 17.57
CA GLU A 92 -3.11 -3.15 18.14
C GLU A 92 -1.84 -2.29 18.07
N GLN A 93 -1.88 -1.15 17.37
CA GLN A 93 -0.74 -0.27 17.09
C GLN A 93 0.48 -1.02 16.49
N LYS A 94 0.22 -2.18 15.87
CA LYS A 94 1.23 -3.04 15.24
C LYS A 94 1.17 -2.93 13.73
N SER A 95 2.33 -3.07 13.11
CA SER A 95 2.44 -3.23 11.67
C SER A 95 2.74 -4.68 11.31
N PHE A 96 2.09 -5.18 10.27
CA PHE A 96 2.26 -6.56 9.81
C PHE A 96 2.08 -6.67 8.30
N ILE A 97 2.57 -7.76 7.71
CA ILE A 97 2.47 -8.01 6.27
C ILE A 97 1.31 -8.96 5.99
N SER A 98 0.48 -8.64 5.01
CA SER A 98 -0.52 -9.58 4.49
C SER A 98 -0.65 -9.49 2.97
N ARG A 99 -1.00 -10.63 2.35
CA ARG A 99 -1.30 -10.74 0.91
C ARG A 99 -2.79 -10.81 0.63
N ASN A 100 -3.56 -11.34 1.58
CA ASN A 100 -4.98 -11.64 1.38
C ASN A 100 -5.82 -10.47 1.89
N THR A 101 -5.95 -9.44 1.04
CA THR A 101 -6.57 -8.17 1.41
C THR A 101 -7.51 -7.67 0.33
N VAL A 102 -8.56 -6.96 0.76
CA VAL A 102 -9.50 -6.29 -0.14
C VAL A 102 -9.47 -4.80 0.16
N PHE A 103 -9.00 -4.01 -0.81
CA PHE A 103 -8.86 -2.57 -0.69
C PHE A 103 -10.19 -1.85 -0.96
N LEU A 104 -10.49 -0.83 -0.16
CA LEU A 104 -11.71 -0.04 -0.24
C LEU A 104 -11.49 1.24 -1.07
N GLU A 105 -10.94 1.09 -2.28
CA GLU A 105 -10.48 2.22 -3.08
C GLU A 105 -11.53 2.83 -4.01
N LYS A 106 -12.71 2.19 -4.13
CA LYS A 106 -13.73 2.57 -5.11
C LYS A 106 -14.21 4.03 -5.00
N GLY A 107 -14.14 4.63 -3.81
CA GLY A 107 -14.49 6.05 -3.60
C GLY A 107 -13.43 7.05 -4.06
N PHE A 108 -12.15 6.66 -4.11
CA PHE A 108 -11.05 7.60 -4.38
C PHE A 108 -10.91 7.98 -5.85
N LEU A 109 -11.45 7.17 -6.76
CA LEU A 109 -11.34 7.37 -8.21
C LEU A 109 -12.44 8.27 -8.78
N VAL A 110 -13.53 8.49 -8.04
CA VAL A 110 -14.70 9.26 -8.51
C VAL A 110 -14.64 10.72 -8.04
N ASP A 111 -13.99 10.99 -6.91
CA ASP A 111 -14.02 12.30 -6.23
C ASP A 111 -12.91 13.29 -6.71
N ASN A 112 -12.22 12.98 -7.81
CA ASN A 112 -11.13 13.80 -8.36
C ASN A 112 -11.32 14.13 -9.86
N ARG A 113 -12.55 14.38 -10.31
CA ARG A 113 -12.84 14.99 -11.63
C ARG A 113 -13.56 16.31 -11.51
#